data_AF-A0A4Y6Q2C1-F1
#
_entry.id   AF-A0A4Y6Q2C1-F1
#
_cell.length_a   1.000
_cell.length_b   1.000
_cell.length_c   1.000
_cell.angle_alpha   90.00
_cell.angle_beta   90.00
_cell.angle_gamma   90.00
#
_symmetry.space_group_name_H-M   'P 1'
#
loop_
_entity.id
_entity.type
_entity.pdbx_description
1 polymer ?
#
loop_
_entity_poly.entity_id
_entity_poly.type
_entity_poly.pdbx_seq_one_letter_code
_entity_poly.pdbx_strand_id
1 'polypeptide(L)'
;MPTHRIEGKMPTHRIEGKMPTHRIEGKMPTHRIEGKMPTHRIEGKMPTHRIEGKMPTHRIEGKMPTHRIEGKMPTHRIEGKMPTHRIEGEMPPRRDEGEMPPAPRQAHRKTSAAT
;
A
#
# COMPACT_ATOMS: atom_id res chain seq x y z
N MET A 1 -14.15 -11.82 -9.45
CA MET A 1 -12.92 -12.38 -8.85
C MET A 1 -13.16 -12.60 -7.39
N PRO A 2 -12.71 -13.72 -6.80
CA PRO A 2 -12.90 -13.95 -5.38
C PRO A 2 -12.14 -12.89 -4.57
N THR A 3 -12.86 -12.30 -3.61
CA THR A 3 -12.28 -11.43 -2.59
C THR A 3 -11.91 -12.32 -1.40
N HIS A 4 -10.66 -12.27 -0.96
CA HIS A 4 -10.23 -13.03 0.22
C HIS A 4 -10.21 -12.12 1.44
N ARG A 5 -10.66 -12.65 2.58
CA ARG A 5 -10.61 -11.95 3.86
C ARG A 5 -9.66 -12.69 4.80
N ILE A 6 -8.77 -11.92 5.41
CA ILE A 6 -7.79 -12.40 6.38
C ILE A 6 -8.02 -11.63 7.67
N GLU A 7 -8.25 -12.36 8.76
CA GLU A 7 -8.49 -11.79 10.09
C GLU A 7 -7.58 -12.45 11.12
N GLY A 8 -7.12 -11.68 12.09
CA GLY A 8 -6.40 -12.22 13.23
C GLY A 8 -5.83 -11.14 14.14
N LYS A 9 -5.23 -11.53 15.27
CA LYS A 9 -4.50 -10.56 16.11
C LYS A 9 -3.24 -10.04 15.40
N MET A 10 -2.49 -10.94 14.76
CA MET A 10 -1.22 -10.67 14.08
C MET A 10 -1.13 -11.46 12.76
N PRO A 11 -2.08 -11.30 11.83
CA PRO A 11 -2.07 -12.08 10.60
C PRO A 11 -0.84 -11.72 9.76
N THR A 12 -0.21 -12.74 9.19
CA THR A 12 0.97 -12.60 8.32
C THR A 12 0.77 -13.41 7.05
N HIS A 13 0.67 -12.77 5.89
CA HIS A 13 0.47 -13.48 4.62
C HIS A 13 1.16 -12.81 3.44
N ARG A 14 1.38 -13.62 2.40
CA ARG A 14 1.80 -13.18 1.07
C ARG A 14 0.68 -13.45 0.09
N ILE A 15 0.36 -12.43 -0.72
CA ILE A 15 -0.70 -12.48 -1.71
C ILE A 15 -0.08 -12.21 -3.08
N GLU A 16 -0.36 -13.10 -4.03
CA GLU A 16 0.12 -12.97 -5.40
C GLU A 16 -1.00 -13.20 -6.41
N GLY A 17 -0.99 -12.46 -7.51
CA GLY A 17 -1.89 -12.72 -8.61
C GLY A 17 -1.89 -11.64 -9.68
N LYS A 18 -2.58 -11.85 -10.79
CA LYS A 18 -2.74 -10.79 -11.80
C LYS A 18 -3.56 -9.62 -11.25
N MET A 19 -4.67 -9.92 -10.57
CA MET A 19 -5.64 -8.96 -10.05
C MET A 19 -6.15 -9.39 -8.66
N PRO A 20 -5.26 -9.53 -7.66
CA PRO A 20 -5.68 -9.97 -6.33
C PRO A 20 -6.50 -8.89 -5.63
N THR A 21 -7.61 -9.30 -5.00
CA THR A 21 -8.47 -8.43 -4.19
C THR A 21 -8.61 -8.98 -2.78
N HIS A 22 -8.14 -8.24 -1.76
CA HIS A 22 -8.15 -8.73 -0.37
C HIS A 22 -8.53 -7.66 0.64
N ARG A 23 -9.12 -8.11 1.74
CA ARG A 23 -9.29 -7.35 2.98
C ARG A 23 -8.52 -8.02 4.11
N ILE A 24 -7.68 -7.25 4.79
CA ILE A 24 -6.84 -7.71 5.88
C ILE A 24 -7.19 -6.89 7.12
N GLU A 25 -7.52 -7.58 8.22
CA GLU A 25 -7.83 -6.96 9.49
C GLU A 25 -7.02 -7.59 10.62
N GLY A 26 -6.40 -6.77 11.47
CA GLY A 26 -5.79 -7.26 12.69
C GLY A 26 -5.22 -6.18 13.59
N LYS A 27 -4.70 -6.54 14.77
CA LYS A 27 -4.03 -5.54 15.63
C LYS A 27 -2.69 -5.12 15.00
N MET A 28 -1.91 -6.09 14.54
CA MET A 28 -0.59 -5.88 13.92
C MET A 28 -0.46 -6.73 12.64
N PRO A 29 -1.25 -6.45 11.60
CA PRO A 29 -1.18 -7.21 10.36
C PRO A 29 0.14 -6.92 9.63
N THR A 30 0.78 -7.97 9.09
CA THR A 30 2.00 -7.86 8.29
C THR A 30 1.87 -8.57 6.95
N HIS A 31 1.88 -7.86 5.81
CA HIS A 31 1.65 -8.54 4.52
C HIS A 31 2.50 -8.01 3.37
N ARG A 32 2.76 -8.91 2.42
CA ARG A 32 3.29 -8.58 1.10
C ARG A 32 2.26 -8.91 0.04
N ILE A 33 2.02 -7.96 -0.86
CA ILE A 33 1.04 -8.06 -1.94
C ILE A 33 1.77 -7.78 -3.25
N GLU A 34 1.65 -8.70 -4.20
CA GLU A 34 2.26 -8.57 -5.52
C GLU A 34 1.24 -8.87 -6.62
N GLY A 35 1.17 -8.00 -7.63
CA GLY A 35 0.31 -8.27 -8.78
C GLY A 35 0.33 -7.21 -9.87
N LYS A 36 -0.34 -7.45 -11.00
CA LYS A 36 -0.42 -6.42 -12.06
C LYS A 36 -1.31 -5.26 -11.60
N MET A 37 -2.48 -5.57 -11.04
CA MET A 37 -3.45 -4.59 -10.55
C MET A 37 -4.01 -5.04 -9.17
N PRO A 38 -3.19 -5.04 -8.12
CA PRO A 38 -3.66 -5.45 -6.79
C PRO A 38 -4.61 -4.40 -6.19
N THR A 39 -5.71 -4.86 -5.58
CA THR A 39 -6.69 -4.00 -4.88
C THR A 39 -6.87 -4.44 -3.42
N HIS A 40 -6.47 -3.63 -2.44
CA HIS A 40 -6.37 -4.08 -1.04
C HIS A 40 -6.89 -3.08 -0.02
N ARG A 41 -7.55 -3.57 1.02
CA ARG A 41 -7.85 -2.80 2.24
C ARG A 41 -7.17 -3.45 3.44
N ILE A 42 -6.45 -2.66 4.20
CA ILE A 42 -5.70 -3.08 5.38
C ILE A 42 -6.13 -2.21 6.55
N GLU A 43 -6.59 -2.85 7.62
CA GLU A 43 -7.00 -2.19 8.85
C GLU A 43 -6.25 -2.78 10.05
N GLY A 44 -5.65 -1.92 10.88
CA GLY A 44 -5.07 -2.37 12.14
C GLY A 44 -4.49 -1.29 13.03
N LYS A 45 -4.05 -1.62 14.25
CA LYS A 45 -3.41 -0.61 15.11
C LYS A 45 -2.03 -0.21 14.57
N MET A 46 -1.23 -1.21 14.17
CA MET A 46 0.12 -1.02 13.65
C MET A 46 0.31 -1.90 12.40
N PRO A 47 -0.33 -1.58 11.27
CA PRO A 47 -0.21 -2.37 10.06
C PRO A 47 1.16 -2.16 9.39
N THR A 48 1.83 -3.25 8.96
CA THR A 48 3.12 -3.21 8.23
C THR A 48 3.03 -3.90 6.87
N HIS A 49 3.16 -3.17 5.75
CA HIS A 49 2.81 -3.73 4.43
C HIS A 49 3.75 -3.33 3.29
N ARG A 50 3.94 -4.24 2.32
CA ARG A 50 4.56 -3.94 1.03
C ARG A 50 3.59 -4.31 -0.10
N ILE A 51 3.37 -3.37 -1.00
CA ILE A 51 2.48 -3.54 -2.16
C ILE A 51 3.29 -3.22 -3.42
N GLU A 52 3.31 -4.16 -4.36
CA GLU A 52 4.02 -4.03 -5.62
C GLU A 52 3.09 -4.36 -6.79
N GLY A 53 3.05 -3.49 -7.80
CA GLY A 53 2.29 -3.77 -9.01
C GLY A 53 2.34 -2.69 -10.08
N LYS A 54 1.75 -2.93 -11.26
CA LYS A 54 1.72 -1.90 -12.30
C LYS A 54 0.79 -0.75 -11.92
N MET A 55 -0.41 -1.08 -11.42
CA MET A 55 -1.43 -0.13 -11.01
C MET A 55 -2.05 -0.55 -9.67
N PRO A 56 -1.28 -0.49 -8.56
CA PRO A 56 -1.78 -0.88 -7.26
C PRO A 56 -2.81 0.12 -6.74
N THR A 57 -3.93 -0.36 -6.21
CA THR A 57 -4.97 0.44 -5.54
C THR A 57 -5.15 -0.04 -4.11
N HIS A 58 -5.04 0.83 -3.11
CA HIS A 58 -5.15 0.37 -1.73
C HIS A 58 -5.53 1.44 -0.72
N ARG A 59 -6.09 0.97 0.41
CA ARG A 59 -6.40 1.77 1.59
C ARG A 59 -5.77 1.15 2.81
N ILE A 60 -5.06 1.96 3.59
CA ILE A 60 -4.41 1.55 4.84
C ILE A 60 -4.91 2.45 5.96
N GLU A 61 -5.51 1.84 6.98
CA GLU A 61 -6.03 2.53 8.17
C GLU A 61 -5.32 1.99 9.41
N GLY A 62 -4.77 2.87 10.23
CA GLY A 62 -4.23 2.48 11.54
C GLY A 62 -3.68 3.60 12.40
N LYS A 63 -3.31 3.31 13.65
CA LYS A 63 -2.70 4.34 14.52
C LYS A 63 -1.30 4.70 14.03
N MET A 64 -0.49 3.67 13.73
CA MET A 64 0.90 3.82 13.27
C MET A 64 1.14 2.92 12.06
N PRO A 65 0.57 3.24 10.89
CA PRO A 65 0.76 2.42 9.70
C PRO A 65 2.18 2.60 9.13
N THR A 66 2.83 1.49 8.78
CA THR A 66 4.14 1.47 8.09
C THR A 66 4.01 0.74 6.77
N HIS A 67 4.35 1.37 5.64
CA HIS A 67 4.19 0.67 4.36
C HIS A 67 5.06 1.19 3.21
N ARG A 68 5.24 0.32 2.21
CA ARG A 68 5.88 0.63 0.94
C ARG A 68 4.98 0.27 -0.23
N ILE A 69 4.87 1.17 -1.19
CA ILE A 69 4.06 1.01 -2.39
C ILE A 69 4.94 1.29 -3.59
N GLU A 70 4.99 0.35 -4.52
CA GLU A 70 5.76 0.48 -5.75
C GLU A 70 4.87 0.15 -6.95
N GLY A 71 4.84 1.06 -7.92
CA GLY A 71 4.13 0.82 -9.17
C GLY A 71 4.19 1.93 -10.18
N LYS A 72 3.75 1.69 -11.42
CA LYS A 72 3.75 2.74 -12.46
C LYS A 72 2.74 3.85 -12.14
N MET A 73 1.52 3.45 -11.77
CA MET A 73 0.43 4.36 -11.43
C MET A 73 -0.24 3.92 -10.12
N PRO A 74 0.41 4.14 -8.96
CA PRO A 74 -0.14 3.74 -7.68
C PRO A 74 -1.25 4.71 -7.24
N THR A 75 -2.37 4.16 -6.79
CA THR A 75 -3.46 4.90 -6.15
C THR A 75 -3.59 4.47 -4.70
N HIS A 76 -3.60 5.41 -3.77
CA HIS A 76 -3.63 5.07 -2.35
C HIS A 76 -4.27 6.09 -1.44
N ARG A 77 -4.79 5.56 -0.33
CA ARG A 77 -5.26 6.33 0.82
C ARG A 77 -4.66 5.77 2.10
N ILE A 78 -4.06 6.65 2.88
CA ILE A 78 -3.41 6.30 4.15
C ILE A 78 -4.02 7.18 5.23
N GLU A 79 -4.58 6.54 6.25
CA GLU A 79 -5.17 7.21 7.41
C GLU A 79 -4.47 6.73 8.68
N GLY A 80 -3.94 7.66 9.48
CA GLY A 80 -3.39 7.32 10.78
C GLY A 80 -2.79 8.48 11.56
N LYS A 81 -2.53 8.26 12.85
CA LYS A 81 -1.92 9.30 13.71
C LYS A 81 -0.48 9.57 13.32
N MET A 82 0.30 8.50 13.16
CA MET A 82 1.73 8.57 12.84
C MET A 82 2.07 7.64 11.66
N PRO A 83 1.66 8.00 10.42
CA PRO A 83 1.93 7.20 9.24
C PRO A 83 3.39 7.29 8.81
N THR A 84 4.00 6.15 8.50
CA THR A 84 5.30 6.04 7.82
C THR A 84 5.11 5.34 6.49
N HIS A 85 5.55 5.96 5.39
CA HIS A 85 5.35 5.39 4.06
C HIS A 85 6.45 5.72 3.07
N ARG A 86 6.60 4.86 2.07
CA ARG A 86 7.37 5.13 0.85
C ARG A 86 6.55 4.76 -0.36
N ILE A 87 6.45 5.67 -1.32
CA ILE A 87 5.62 5.51 -2.52
C ILE A 87 6.46 5.87 -3.72
N GLU A 88 6.58 4.92 -4.64
CA GLU A 88 7.37 5.03 -5.86
C GLU A 88 6.48 4.78 -7.08
N GLY A 89 6.50 5.72 -8.02
CA GLY A 89 5.77 5.60 -9.28
C GLY A 89 5.87 6.80 -10.21
N GLU A 90 5.44 6.63 -11.46
CA GLU A 90 5.50 7.66 -12.50
C GLU A 90 4.38 8.70 -12.36
N MET A 91 3.17 8.27 -11.96
CA MET A 91 2.01 9.17 -11.74
C MET A 91 1.17 8.72 -10.54
N PRO A 92 1.49 9.19 -9.31
CA PRO A 92 0.78 8.78 -8.10
C PRO A 92 -0.35 9.77 -7.71
N PRO A 93 -1.65 9.48 -7.94
CA PRO A 93 -2.73 10.13 -7.20
C PRO A 93 -2.68 9.72 -5.71
N ARG A 94 -2.64 10.71 -4.81
CA ARG A 94 -2.35 10.50 -3.37
C ARG A 94 -3.28 11.31 -2.47
N ARG A 95 -3.83 10.67 -1.43
CA ARG A 95 -4.47 11.31 -0.26
C ARG A 95 -3.94 10.71 1.03
N ASP A 96 -3.30 11.54 1.85
CA ASP A 96 -2.81 11.16 3.19
C ASP A 96 -3.49 12.02 4.24
N GLU A 97 -3.96 11.38 5.29
CA GLU A 97 -4.60 12.06 6.43
C GLU A 97 -3.91 11.58 7.72
N GLY A 98 -3.22 12.49 8.41
CA GLY A 98 -2.54 12.20 9.67
C GLY A 98 -1.97 13.43 10.38
N GLU A 99 -1.68 13.30 11.69
CA GLU A 99 -1.22 14.40 12.56
C GLU A 99 0.27 14.76 12.36
N MET A 100 1.06 13.93 11.67
CA MET A 100 2.49 14.16 11.40
C MET A 100 2.82 14.27 9.90
N PRO A 101 3.89 15.00 9.52
CA PRO A 101 4.24 15.22 8.13
C PRO A 101 4.59 13.90 7.41
N PRO A 102 4.14 13.73 6.15
CA PRO A 102 4.38 12.51 5.40
C PRO A 102 5.86 12.33 5.05
N ALA A 103 6.34 11.08 5.13
CA ALA A 103 7.67 10.66 4.66
C ALA A 103 7.92 10.96 3.17
N PRO A 104 9.20 11.13 2.76
CA PRO A 104 9.59 11.71 1.46
C PRO A 104 9.08 10.91 0.25
N ARG A 105 8.59 11.65 -0.75
CA ARG A 105 8.22 11.12 -2.06
C ARG A 105 9.47 11.06 -2.94
N GLN A 106 9.80 9.89 -3.50
CA GLN A 106 10.77 9.80 -4.60
C GLN A 106 10.03 9.56 -5.90
N ALA A 107 9.96 10.60 -6.73
CA ALA A 107 9.53 10.49 -8.11
C ALA A 107 10.78 10.33 -8.98
N HIS A 108 10.91 9.22 -9.69
CA HIS A 108 11.92 9.12 -10.74
C HIS A 108 11.51 10.03 -11.90
N ARG A 109 12.26 11.11 -12.11
CA ARG A 109 12.20 11.89 -13.36
C ARG A 109 12.61 10.96 -14.50
N LYS A 110 11.76 10.85 -15.52
CA LYS A 110 12.16 10.26 -16.81
C LYS A 110 13.32 11.09 -17.35
N THR A 111 14.52 10.52 -17.35
CA THR A 111 15.55 10.95 -18.29
C THR A 111 15.10 10.48 -19.66
N SER A 112 14.35 11.32 -20.36
CA SER A 112 14.13 11.16 -21.80
C SER A 112 15.47 11.42 -22.47
N ALA A 113 16.29 10.39 -22.66
CA ALA A 113 17.36 10.44 -23.65
C ALA A 113 16.68 10.36 -25.02
N ALA A 114 16.60 11.50 -25.69
CA ALA A 114 16.29 11.56 -27.10
C ALA A 114 17.45 10.94 -27.87
N THR A 115 17.14 10.02 -28.78
CA THR A 115 17.93 9.71 -29.97
C THR A 115 16.96 9.56 -31.11
#